data_AF-A0A433DAW2-F1
#
_entry.id   AF-A0A433DAW2-F1
#
_cell.length_a   1.000
_cell.length_b   1.000
_cell.length_c   1.000
_cell.angle_alpha   90.00
_cell.angle_beta   90.00
_cell.angle_gamma   90.00
#
_symmetry.space_group_name_H-M   'P 1'
#
loop_
_entity.id
_entity.type
_entity.pdbx_description
1 polymer ?
#
loop_
_entity_poly.entity_id
_entity_poly.type
_entity_poly.pdbx_seq_one_letter_code
_entity_poly.pdbx_strand_id
1 'polypeptide(L)'
;MTDLIGEFNVLKKMDRQDEATALLRKIASQVKPIMKKRGWKVTILQEFFPTNPTLLGMCTPSQTLTLRHADLLPSNDHSISLGLNVNHGYKICIRLRPHYDSKMFLPYESLLGTMLHE
;
A
#
# COMPACT_ATOMS: atom_id res chain seq x y z
N MET A 1 14.01 -0.08 -20.98
CA MET A 1 12.67 0.30 -20.48
C MET A 1 12.85 0.49 -18.99
N THR A 2 12.71 1.70 -18.44
CA THR A 2 12.91 1.89 -16.99
C THR A 2 11.71 1.33 -16.24
N ASP A 3 11.94 0.30 -15.44
CA ASP A 3 10.94 -0.18 -14.50
C ASP A 3 10.73 0.90 -13.43
N LEU A 4 9.54 1.51 -13.43
CA LEU A 4 9.14 2.52 -12.44
C LEU A 4 8.81 1.89 -11.09
N ILE A 5 8.58 0.56 -11.08
CA ILE A 5 8.34 -0.27 -9.91
C ILE A 5 9.32 -1.45 -10.00
N GLY A 6 10.21 -1.59 -9.01
CA GLY A 6 11.27 -2.61 -9.03
C GLY A 6 10.76 -4.01 -8.68
N GLU A 7 10.28 -4.18 -7.44
CA GLU A 7 9.91 -5.49 -6.88
C GLU A 7 8.46 -5.50 -6.37
N PHE A 8 7.84 -6.68 -6.46
CA PHE A 8 6.49 -6.94 -5.97
C PHE A 8 6.54 -8.01 -4.88
N ASN A 9 6.16 -7.65 -3.65
CA ASN A 9 6.23 -8.55 -2.50
C ASN A 9 4.84 -8.82 -1.93
N VAL A 10 4.41 -10.08 -1.91
CA VAL A 10 3.14 -10.51 -1.29
C VAL A 10 3.39 -11.29 -0.01
N LEU A 11 2.38 -11.40 0.85
CA LEU A 11 2.48 -12.13 2.10
C LEU A 11 2.42 -13.64 1.84
N LYS A 12 3.58 -14.31 1.95
CA LYS A 12 3.75 -15.76 1.72
C LYS A 12 2.91 -16.68 2.61
N LYS A 13 2.33 -16.15 3.69
CA LYS A 13 1.50 -16.90 4.65
C LYS A 13 0.00 -16.79 4.38
N MET A 14 -0.40 -15.98 3.39
CA MET A 14 -1.81 -15.74 3.07
C MET A 14 -2.27 -16.60 1.89
N ASP A 15 -3.57 -16.87 1.84
CA ASP A 15 -4.20 -17.56 0.71
C ASP A 15 -4.22 -16.67 -0.54
N ARG A 16 -4.30 -17.27 -1.73
CA ARG A 16 -4.47 -16.56 -3.02
C ARG A 16 -3.33 -15.57 -3.35
N GLN A 17 -2.08 -15.99 -3.14
CA GLN A 17 -0.88 -15.16 -3.38
C GLN A 17 -0.72 -14.73 -4.85
N ASP A 18 -1.07 -15.61 -5.78
CA ASP A 18 -1.01 -15.31 -7.21
C ASP A 18 -1.97 -14.19 -7.58
N GLU A 19 -3.17 -14.17 -6.99
CA GLU A 19 -4.16 -13.12 -7.19
C GLU A 19 -3.74 -11.81 -6.54
N ALA A 20 -3.18 -11.85 -5.33
CA ALA A 20 -2.59 -10.68 -4.67
C ALA A 20 -1.49 -10.05 -5.54
N THR A 21 -0.63 -10.90 -6.10
CA THR A 21 0.45 -10.48 -7.00
C THR A 21 -0.11 -9.87 -8.28
N ALA A 22 -1.11 -10.50 -8.89
CA ALA A 22 -1.80 -9.99 -10.08
C ALA A 22 -2.45 -8.63 -9.81
N LEU A 23 -3.06 -8.44 -8.63
CA LEU A 23 -3.63 -7.17 -8.20
C LEU A 23 -2.57 -6.07 -8.10
N LEU A 24 -1.44 -6.32 -7.42
CA LEU A 24 -0.35 -5.35 -7.32
C LEU A 24 0.19 -4.95 -8.70
N ARG A 25 0.38 -5.93 -9.60
CA ARG A 25 0.81 -5.64 -10.98
C ARG A 25 -0.24 -4.84 -11.75
N LYS A 26 -1.53 -5.13 -11.55
CA LYS A 26 -2.63 -4.40 -12.20
C LYS A 26 -2.68 -2.94 -11.72
N ILE A 27 -2.53 -2.69 -10.42
CA ILE A 27 -2.45 -1.34 -9.84
C ILE A 27 -1.24 -0.61 -10.41
N ALA A 28 -0.06 -1.23 -10.37
CA ALA A 28 1.19 -0.71 -10.93
C ALA A 28 1.05 -0.29 -12.40
N SER A 29 0.39 -1.13 -13.21
CA SER A 29 0.13 -0.82 -14.62
C SER A 29 -0.72 0.43 -14.81
N GLN A 30 -1.77 0.62 -13.99
CA GLN A 30 -2.66 1.78 -14.10
C GLN A 30 -2.02 3.09 -13.64
N VAL A 31 -1.17 3.05 -12.61
CA VAL A 31 -0.51 4.27 -12.10
C VAL A 31 0.74 4.65 -12.90
N LYS A 32 1.27 3.72 -13.72
CA LYS A 32 2.46 3.91 -14.58
C LYS A 32 2.48 5.24 -15.36
N PRO A 33 1.42 5.68 -16.07
CA PRO A 33 1.42 6.96 -16.77
C PRO A 33 1.57 8.17 -15.83
N ILE A 34 0.93 8.13 -14.65
CA ILE A 34 1.02 9.20 -13.64
C ILE A 34 2.43 9.25 -13.06
N MET A 35 2.99 8.09 -12.70
CA MET A 35 4.35 7.96 -12.20
C MET A 35 5.37 8.52 -13.20
N LYS A 36 5.23 8.16 -14.49
CA LYS A 36 6.11 8.66 -15.55
C LYS A 36 6.02 10.17 -15.70
N LYS A 37 4.80 10.73 -15.67
CA LYS A 37 4.57 12.19 -15.82
C LYS A 37 5.11 12.98 -14.63
N ARG A 38 5.07 12.42 -13.42
CA ARG A 38 5.52 13.06 -12.17
C ARG A 38 6.95 12.71 -11.78
N GLY A 39 7.62 11.83 -12.52
CA GLY A 39 8.96 11.35 -12.18
C GLY A 39 9.01 10.45 -10.93
N TRP A 40 7.87 9.89 -10.51
CA TRP A 40 7.80 9.00 -9.35
C TRP A 40 8.38 7.63 -9.68
N LYS A 41 9.10 7.07 -8.72
CA LYS A 41 9.68 5.72 -8.78
C LYS A 41 9.44 5.04 -7.44
N VAL A 42 9.13 3.74 -7.50
CA VAL A 42 8.95 2.91 -6.31
C VAL A 42 9.90 1.72 -6.43
N THR A 43 10.73 1.48 -5.43
CA THR A 43 11.63 0.32 -5.49
C THR A 43 10.86 -0.95 -5.16
N ILE A 44 10.03 -0.92 -4.12
CA ILE A 44 9.30 -2.09 -3.62
C ILE A 44 7.82 -1.76 -3.45
N LEU A 45 6.95 -2.50 -4.11
CA LEU A 45 5.51 -2.48 -3.87
C LEU A 45 5.11 -3.76 -3.11
N GLN A 46 4.63 -3.61 -1.88
CA GLN A 46 4.43 -4.74 -0.97
C GLN A 46 3.01 -4.82 -0.41
N GLU A 47 2.45 -6.02 -0.30
CA GLU A 47 1.24 -6.29 0.47
C GLU A 47 1.48 -6.14 1.98
N PHE A 48 0.57 -5.44 2.66
CA PHE A 48 0.59 -5.23 4.11
C PHE A 48 -0.69 -5.74 4.77
N PHE A 49 -0.53 -6.50 5.86
CA PHE A 49 -1.65 -7.00 6.68
C PHE A 49 -1.21 -7.11 8.14
N PRO A 50 -1.41 -6.06 8.97
CA PRO A 50 -1.03 -6.11 10.37
C PRO A 50 -1.96 -7.06 11.14
N THR A 51 -1.38 -7.97 11.92
CA THR A 51 -2.12 -8.94 12.76
C THR A 51 -2.91 -8.27 13.88
N ASN A 52 -2.50 -7.07 14.31
CA ASN A 52 -3.19 -6.31 15.33
C ASN A 52 -3.97 -5.16 14.66
N PRO A 53 -5.32 -5.12 14.77
CA PRO A 53 -6.14 -4.09 14.13
C PRO A 53 -5.86 -2.67 14.65
N THR A 54 -5.28 -2.53 15.84
CA THR A 54 -4.89 -1.23 16.41
C THR A 54 -3.45 -0.83 16.07
N LEU A 55 -2.65 -1.72 15.47
CA LEU A 55 -1.27 -1.45 15.06
C LEU A 55 -1.25 -0.84 13.66
N LEU A 56 -1.84 0.35 13.56
CA LEU A 56 -1.86 1.20 12.39
C LEU A 56 -0.59 2.08 12.42
N GLY A 57 0.44 1.70 11.66
CA GLY A 57 1.53 2.62 11.31
C GLY A 57 2.95 2.32 11.84
N MET A 58 3.24 1.16 12.43
CA MET A 58 4.60 0.85 12.90
C MET A 58 5.28 -0.25 12.07
N CYS A 59 5.95 0.14 11.00
CA CYS A 59 7.16 -0.56 10.56
C CYS A 59 8.37 0.22 11.10
N THR A 60 8.87 -0.13 12.28
CA THR A 60 10.20 0.34 12.73
C THR A 60 11.28 -0.36 11.90
N PRO A 61 12.39 0.32 11.59
CA PRO A 61 13.59 0.01 12.38
C PRO A 61 14.45 1.26 12.55
N SER A 62 14.18 2.08 13.58
CA SER A 62 14.86 3.38 13.75
C SER A 62 14.51 4.40 12.64
N GLN A 63 14.33 5.65 13.05
CA GLN A 63 14.26 6.88 12.24
C GLN A 63 12.98 7.20 11.45
N THR A 64 12.26 8.18 12.04
CA THR A 64 11.66 9.39 11.43
C THR A 64 10.77 9.20 10.20
N LEU A 65 9.50 8.87 10.43
CA LEU A 65 8.42 9.28 9.54
C LEU A 65 7.74 10.50 10.15
N THR A 66 7.77 11.59 9.39
CA THR A 66 7.21 12.88 9.79
C THR A 66 5.70 12.75 9.93
N LEU A 67 5.24 12.90 11.18
CA LEU A 67 3.88 13.22 11.54
C LEU A 67 3.40 14.40 10.69
N ARG A 68 2.55 14.17 9.69
CA ARG A 68 1.75 15.23 9.07
C ARG A 68 0.28 14.97 9.32
N HIS A 69 -0.19 15.54 10.43
CA HIS A 69 -1.48 16.21 10.58
C HIS A 69 -2.74 15.46 10.09
N ALA A 70 -3.04 14.28 10.64
CA ALA A 70 -4.33 13.62 10.43
C ALA A 70 -5.17 13.44 11.72
N ASP A 71 -4.85 14.16 12.80
CA ASP A 71 -5.55 14.05 14.09
C ASP A 71 -6.76 14.99 14.28
N LEU A 72 -7.35 15.59 13.23
CA LEU A 72 -8.48 16.52 13.40
C LEU A 72 -9.59 16.38 12.35
N LEU A 73 -10.10 15.16 12.12
CA LEU A 73 -11.43 15.01 11.53
C LEU A 73 -12.29 14.01 12.32
N PRO A 74 -13.55 14.35 12.61
CA PRO A 74 -14.41 13.54 13.45
C PRO A 74 -14.81 12.26 12.72
N SER A 75 -14.77 11.17 13.49
CA SER A 75 -15.27 9.84 13.23
C SER A 75 -16.43 9.80 12.23
N ASN A 76 -16.20 9.21 11.05
CA ASN A 76 -17.16 8.44 10.22
C ASN A 76 -16.62 8.06 8.83
N ASP A 77 -15.40 8.45 8.47
CA ASP A 77 -14.80 8.05 7.20
C ASP A 77 -13.95 6.76 7.37
N HIS A 78 -14.23 5.75 6.56
CA HIS A 78 -13.44 4.50 6.48
C HIS A 78 -12.05 4.72 5.86
N SER A 79 -11.45 5.91 6.03
CA SER A 79 -10.06 6.21 5.67
C SER A 79 -9.09 5.61 6.69
N ILE A 80 -9.20 4.31 6.92
CA ILE A 80 -8.22 3.54 7.67
C ILE A 80 -6.98 3.53 6.80
N SER A 81 -5.89 4.19 7.17
CA SER A 81 -4.63 4.25 6.41
C SER A 81 -4.28 2.89 5.77
N LEU A 82 -4.61 2.74 4.49
CA LEU A 82 -4.50 1.49 3.74
C LEU A 82 -3.09 1.32 3.15
N GLY A 83 -2.21 2.31 3.31
CA GLY A 83 -0.85 2.27 2.81
C GLY A 83 0.19 2.85 3.76
N LEU A 84 1.45 2.59 3.46
CA LEU A 84 2.60 3.16 4.15
C LEU A 84 3.72 3.45 3.14
N ASN A 85 4.07 4.72 3.01
CA ASN A 85 5.26 5.17 2.27
C ASN A 85 6.51 5.19 3.18
N VAL A 86 7.50 4.33 2.88
CA VAL A 86 8.78 4.23 3.60
C VAL A 86 9.91 4.82 2.77
N ASN A 87 10.73 5.69 3.38
CA ASN A 87 11.91 6.33 2.76
C ASN A 87 11.60 7.08 1.44
N HIS A 88 10.60 7.97 1.44
CA HIS A 88 10.27 8.84 0.30
C HIS A 88 10.04 8.08 -1.03
N GLY A 89 9.26 7.01 -0.99
CA GLY A 89 8.90 6.22 -2.17
C GLY A 89 9.81 5.03 -2.43
N TYR A 90 10.80 4.74 -1.57
CA TYR A 90 11.58 3.50 -1.72
C TYR A 90 10.69 2.26 -1.60
N LYS A 91 9.78 2.25 -0.61
CA LYS A 91 8.85 1.14 -0.41
C LYS A 91 7.46 1.66 -0.12
N ILE A 92 6.49 1.20 -0.90
CA ILE A 92 5.06 1.45 -0.67
C ILE A 92 4.43 0.13 -0.26
N CYS A 93 3.77 0.15 0.89
CA CYS A 93 2.94 -0.94 1.37
C CYS A 93 1.48 -0.65 1.03
N ILE A 94 0.74 -1.62 0.50
CA ILE A 94 -0.71 -1.53 0.27
C ILE A 94 -1.40 -2.67 1.00
N ARG A 95 -2.45 -2.34 1.74
CA ARG A 95 -3.36 -3.29 2.34
C ARG A 95 -4.31 -3.85 1.28
N LEU A 96 -4.10 -5.10 0.87
CA LEU A 96 -4.96 -5.75 -0.13
C LEU A 96 -6.24 -6.34 0.46
N ARG A 97 -6.27 -6.60 1.77
CA ARG A 97 -7.31 -7.41 2.43
C ARG A 97 -7.89 -6.70 3.65
N PRO A 98 -9.21 -6.81 3.91
CA PRO A 98 -9.83 -6.25 5.11
C PRO A 98 -9.35 -6.96 6.39
N HIS A 99 -9.31 -6.25 7.52
CA HIS A 99 -8.80 -6.81 8.79
C HIS A 99 -9.60 -8.02 9.29
N TYR A 100 -10.90 -8.05 8.99
CA TYR A 100 -11.81 -9.10 9.45
C TYR A 100 -11.83 -10.33 8.53
N ASP A 101 -11.32 -10.23 7.30
CA ASP A 101 -11.33 -11.32 6.34
C ASP A 101 -10.07 -11.32 5.45
N SER A 102 -9.16 -12.24 5.75
CA SER A 102 -7.92 -12.42 4.99
C SER A 102 -8.11 -13.20 3.67
N LYS A 103 -9.30 -13.74 3.39
CA LYS A 103 -9.57 -14.52 2.16
C LYS A 103 -10.13 -13.65 1.04
N MET A 104 -10.78 -12.54 1.40
CA MET A 104 -11.30 -11.56 0.46
C MET A 104 -10.31 -10.43 0.19
N PHE A 105 -10.41 -9.83 -1.00
CA PHE A 105 -9.66 -8.65 -1.37
C PHE A 105 -10.55 -7.41 -1.28
N LEU A 106 -9.96 -6.27 -0.94
CA LEU A 106 -10.64 -4.99 -1.01
C LEU A 106 -10.97 -4.63 -2.47
N PRO A 107 -12.00 -3.79 -2.69
CA PRO A 107 -12.36 -3.32 -4.02
C PRO A 107 -11.16 -2.68 -4.73
N TYR A 108 -11.02 -2.96 -6.04
CA TYR A 108 -9.91 -2.48 -6.85
C TYR A 108 -9.75 -0.96 -6.79
N GLU A 109 -10.86 -0.22 -6.79
CA GLU A 109 -10.87 1.24 -6.73
C GLU A 109 -10.29 1.78 -5.41
N SER A 110 -10.61 1.14 -4.28
CA SER A 110 -10.04 1.49 -2.97
C SER A 110 -8.53 1.27 -2.94
N LEU A 111 -8.05 0.17 -3.54
CA LEU A 111 -6.62 -0.12 -3.65
C LEU A 111 -5.88 0.89 -4.54
N LEU A 112 -6.50 1.28 -5.67
CA LEU A 112 -5.94 2.28 -6.57
C LEU A 112 -5.89 3.66 -5.90
N GLY A 113 -6.96 4.05 -5.19
CA GLY A 113 -7.01 5.28 -4.41
C GLY A 113 -5.92 5.32 -3.34
N THR A 114 -5.67 4.20 -2.68
CA THR A 114 -4.57 4.05 -1.71
C THR A 114 -3.21 4.26 -2.37
N MET A 115 -2.94 3.61 -3.51
CA MET A 115 -1.66 3.75 -4.21
C MET A 115 -1.39 5.18 -4.71
N LEU A 116 -2.44 5.94 -5.05
CA LEU A 116 -2.30 7.33 -5.49
C LEU A 116 -2.19 8.33 -4.34
N HIS A 117 -2.65 7.93 -3.15
CA HIS A 117 -2.57 8.75 -1.94
C HIS A 117 -1.17 8.73 -1.32
N GLU A 118 -0.56 7.55 -1.26
CA GLU A 118 0.81 7.32 -0.75
C GLU A 118 1.91 7.83 -1.68
#